data_AF-A0A419ENP9-F1
#
_entry.id   AF-A0A419ENP9-F1
#
_cell.length_a   1.000
_cell.length_b   1.000
_cell.length_c   1.000
_cell.angle_alpha   90.00
_cell.angle_beta   90.00
_cell.angle_gamma   90.00
#
_symmetry.space_group_name_H-M   'P 1'
#
loop_
_entity.id
_entity.type
_entity.pdbx_description
1 polymer ?
#
loop_
_entity_poly.entity_id
_entity_poly.type
_entity_poly.pdbx_seq_one_letter_code
_entity_poly.pdbx_strand_id
1 'polypeptide(L)'
;MRTGRIGLVCCFVTVCGLLVTSRARGDLIKFKQGPKRKCVIMEETEGWVSFRTSMGLAKMPRARIESIERESEEVNKELLNQWKRDKSRPPEVKPEPEESEEEKPEVRRTYSVEIRKRRIALGGTSSGVSQAQPIASFTIEDLGMVEGIRLFHVQATSYMSSMRTIKARDFYVLSTNEMRVDPEALEGYPDLDVRLGTNQAGKGHVGFPTNAPLKTMIVRSELADFELDLETGDFATKHGFF
;
A
#
# COMPACT_ATOMS: atom_id res chain seq x y z
N MET A 1 33.33 -52.46 -60.41
CA MET A 1 32.47 -53.63 -60.15
C MET A 1 32.30 -53.81 -58.65
N ARG A 2 31.09 -54.21 -58.22
CA ARG A 2 30.54 -54.32 -56.83
C ARG A 2 30.18 -52.98 -56.20
N THR A 3 28.94 -52.44 -56.22
CA THR A 3 27.54 -52.90 -55.94
C THR A 3 27.21 -53.22 -54.48
N GLY A 4 26.23 -52.47 -53.92
CA GLY A 4 25.43 -52.80 -52.72
C GLY A 4 24.92 -51.52 -52.02
N ARG A 5 23.83 -50.88 -52.48
CA ARG A 5 22.42 -50.96 -51.99
C ARG A 5 22.25 -50.56 -50.50
N ILE A 6 21.74 -49.36 -50.22
CA ILE A 6 20.32 -48.96 -49.98
C ILE A 6 19.73 -49.49 -48.66
N GLY A 7 19.27 -48.55 -47.84
CA GLY A 7 18.36 -48.70 -46.70
C GLY A 7 18.71 -47.65 -45.64
N LEU A 8 17.83 -46.87 -45.04
CA LEU A 8 16.38 -46.78 -45.03
C LEU A 8 16.06 -45.40 -44.43
N VAL A 9 15.04 -44.74 -44.96
CA VAL A 9 14.43 -43.51 -44.45
C VAL A 9 13.89 -43.73 -43.03
N CYS A 10 14.14 -42.79 -42.11
CA CYS A 10 13.24 -42.53 -41.00
C CYS A 10 13.10 -41.01 -40.81
N CYS A 11 11.99 -40.49 -41.30
CA CYS A 11 11.46 -39.18 -40.96
C CYS A 11 11.24 -39.09 -39.45
N PHE A 12 11.73 -38.04 -38.80
CA PHE A 12 10.93 -37.32 -37.82
C PHE A 12 11.30 -35.83 -37.87
N VAL A 13 10.40 -35.08 -38.48
CA VAL A 13 10.21 -33.65 -38.28
C VAL A 13 10.01 -33.41 -36.79
N THR A 14 10.84 -32.60 -36.14
CA THR A 14 10.33 -31.61 -35.18
C THR A 14 11.32 -30.48 -34.95
N VAL A 15 11.02 -29.36 -35.59
CA VAL A 15 11.19 -27.98 -35.13
C VAL A 15 11.56 -27.89 -33.63
N CYS A 16 12.82 -27.58 -33.31
CA CYS A 16 13.17 -26.88 -32.07
C CYS A 16 13.38 -25.39 -32.40
N GLY A 17 12.35 -24.80 -33.00
CA GLY A 17 12.14 -23.37 -32.91
C GLY A 17 11.59 -23.04 -31.53
N LEU A 18 12.16 -22.01 -30.91
CA LEU A 18 11.51 -21.20 -29.87
C LEU A 18 11.19 -21.93 -28.55
N LEU A 19 12.18 -22.06 -27.68
CA LEU A 19 11.94 -21.76 -26.26
C LEU A 19 12.43 -20.35 -25.97
N VAL A 20 11.86 -19.38 -26.70
CA VAL A 20 11.65 -18.06 -26.11
C VAL A 20 10.72 -18.35 -24.93
N THR A 21 11.27 -18.31 -23.72
CA THR A 21 10.51 -18.34 -22.48
C THR A 21 9.39 -17.31 -22.63
N SER A 22 8.17 -17.75 -22.93
CA SER A 22 7.03 -16.87 -23.03
C SER A 22 6.87 -16.32 -21.62
N ARG A 23 7.21 -15.03 -21.48
CA ARG A 23 7.44 -14.36 -20.21
C ARG A 23 6.11 -14.08 -19.48
N ALA A 24 5.11 -14.95 -19.59
CA ALA A 24 3.68 -14.80 -19.26
C ALA A 24 3.11 -13.45 -19.72
N ARG A 25 2.07 -13.38 -20.55
CA ARG A 25 1.70 -12.08 -21.14
C ARG A 25 0.80 -11.24 -20.24
N GLY A 26 -0.21 -11.83 -19.59
CA GLY A 26 -1.11 -11.11 -18.66
C GLY A 26 -1.81 -9.90 -19.28
N ASP A 27 -2.83 -9.36 -18.61
CA ASP A 27 -3.41 -8.09 -19.05
C ASP A 27 -2.39 -6.97 -18.91
N LEU A 28 -2.46 -5.98 -19.79
CA LEU A 28 -1.57 -4.83 -19.78
C LEU A 28 -2.39 -3.55 -19.67
N ILE A 29 -2.30 -2.90 -18.51
CA ILE A 29 -2.93 -1.59 -18.30
C ILE A 29 -1.93 -0.50 -18.67
N LYS A 30 -2.36 0.38 -19.57
CA LYS A 30 -1.70 1.65 -19.85
C LYS A 30 -2.44 2.76 -19.10
N PHE A 31 -1.73 3.45 -18.22
CA PHE A 31 -2.27 4.61 -17.51
C PHE A 31 -1.99 5.89 -18.29
N LYS A 32 -2.88 6.89 -18.16
CA LYS A 32 -2.66 8.22 -18.77
C LYS A 32 -1.40 8.89 -18.24
N GLN A 33 -1.05 8.59 -16.99
CA GLN A 33 0.16 9.03 -16.33
C GLN A 33 0.78 7.82 -15.61
N GLY A 34 2.06 7.55 -15.88
CA GLY A 34 2.82 6.47 -15.24
C GLY A 34 3.17 5.29 -16.18
N PRO A 35 3.89 4.30 -15.65
CA PRO A 35 4.37 3.18 -16.43
C PRO A 35 3.25 2.19 -16.76
N LYS A 36 3.34 1.55 -17.93
CA LYS A 36 2.50 0.40 -18.27
C LYS A 36 2.71 -0.72 -17.26
N ARG A 37 1.63 -1.39 -16.85
CA ARG A 37 1.70 -2.48 -15.88
C ARG A 37 1.04 -3.73 -16.39
N LYS A 38 1.72 -4.85 -16.16
CA LYS A 38 1.19 -6.19 -16.33
C LYS A 38 0.37 -6.56 -15.08
N CYS A 39 -0.87 -6.97 -15.31
CA CYS A 39 -1.84 -7.26 -14.26
C CYS A 39 -2.83 -8.34 -14.71
N VAL A 40 -3.77 -8.67 -13.84
CA VAL A 40 -4.98 -9.43 -14.16
C VAL A 40 -6.17 -8.61 -13.71
N ILE A 41 -7.06 -8.25 -14.63
CA ILE A 41 -8.29 -7.51 -14.30
C ILE A 41 -9.22 -8.44 -13.52
N MET A 42 -9.64 -7.99 -12.34
CA MET A 42 -10.55 -8.73 -11.47
C MET A 42 -11.98 -8.22 -11.61
N GLU A 43 -12.14 -6.90 -11.72
CA GLU A 43 -13.44 -6.24 -11.81
C GLU A 43 -13.31 -4.93 -12.58
N GLU A 44 -14.20 -4.68 -13.54
CA GLU A 44 -14.31 -3.40 -14.25
C GLU A 44 -15.75 -2.88 -14.10
N THR A 45 -15.87 -1.69 -13.53
CA THR A 45 -17.11 -0.92 -13.40
C THR A 45 -16.95 0.42 -14.11
N GLU A 46 -18.05 1.16 -14.32
CA GLU A 46 -18.00 2.47 -15.00
C GLU A 46 -17.09 3.48 -14.28
N GLY A 47 -17.00 3.40 -12.95
CA GLY A 47 -16.16 4.30 -12.14
C GLY A 47 -14.75 3.78 -11.85
N TRP A 48 -14.57 2.47 -11.71
CA TRP A 48 -13.37 1.87 -11.13
C TRP A 48 -12.96 0.56 -11.80
N VAL A 49 -11.65 0.32 -11.83
CA VAL A 49 -11.05 -0.95 -12.26
C VAL A 49 -10.23 -1.52 -11.11
N SER A 50 -10.54 -2.75 -10.72
CA SER A 50 -9.80 -3.54 -9.74
C SER A 50 -8.95 -4.57 -10.49
N PHE A 51 -7.65 -4.61 -10.20
CA PHE A 51 -6.72 -5.51 -10.88
C PHE A 51 -5.63 -6.00 -9.93
N ARG A 52 -5.08 -7.19 -10.20
CA ARG A 52 -3.99 -7.78 -9.42
C ARG A 52 -2.67 -7.67 -10.18
N THR A 53 -1.62 -7.23 -9.52
CA THR A 53 -0.24 -7.19 -10.04
C THR A 53 0.64 -8.16 -9.23
N SER A 54 1.90 -8.31 -9.62
CA SER A 54 2.89 -9.06 -8.82
C SER A 54 3.08 -8.47 -7.41
N MET A 55 2.73 -7.19 -7.21
CA MET A 55 2.87 -6.51 -5.92
C MET A 55 1.62 -6.62 -5.03
N GLY A 56 0.48 -7.07 -5.56
CA GLY A 56 -0.77 -7.13 -4.81
C GLY A 56 -2.00 -6.67 -5.59
N LEU A 57 -3.13 -6.58 -4.89
CA LEU A 57 -4.40 -6.09 -5.42
C LEU A 57 -4.38 -4.56 -5.46
N ALA A 58 -4.83 -3.96 -6.55
CA ALA A 58 -4.93 -2.52 -6.73
C ALA A 58 -6.30 -2.15 -7.30
N LYS A 59 -6.79 -0.94 -6.96
CA LYS A 59 -8.03 -0.38 -7.47
C LYS A 59 -7.81 1.05 -7.93
N MET A 60 -8.30 1.41 -9.11
CA MET A 60 -8.07 2.73 -9.70
C MET A 60 -9.30 3.28 -10.43
N PRO A 61 -9.52 4.60 -10.46
CA PRO A 61 -10.58 5.19 -11.26
C PRO A 61 -10.38 4.91 -12.75
N ARG A 62 -11.45 4.55 -13.46
CA ARG A 62 -11.40 4.29 -14.91
C ARG A 62 -10.85 5.48 -15.70
N ALA A 63 -11.11 6.70 -15.21
CA ALA A 63 -10.65 7.96 -15.80
C ALA A 63 -9.11 8.09 -15.90
N ARG A 64 -8.35 7.38 -15.05
CA ARG A 64 -6.88 7.39 -15.06
C ARG A 64 -6.27 6.33 -15.99
N ILE A 65 -7.09 5.43 -16.53
CA ILE A 65 -6.65 4.37 -17.44
C ILE A 65 -6.83 4.86 -18.89
N GLU A 66 -5.76 4.78 -19.66
CA GLU A 66 -5.77 5.11 -21.09
C GLU A 66 -6.32 3.94 -21.90
N SER A 67 -5.75 2.75 -21.72
CA SER A 67 -6.18 1.53 -22.40
C SER A 67 -5.92 0.28 -21.57
N ILE A 68 -6.67 -0.78 -21.83
CA ILE A 68 -6.49 -2.11 -21.25
C ILE A 68 -6.34 -3.08 -22.42
N GLU A 69 -5.16 -3.69 -22.55
CA GLU A 69 -4.91 -4.78 -23.48
C GLU A 69 -5.19 -6.08 -22.73
N ARG A 70 -6.29 -6.76 -23.09
CA ARG A 70 -6.72 -7.99 -22.43
C ARG A 70 -6.07 -9.21 -23.08
N GLU A 71 -5.56 -10.10 -22.26
CA GLU A 71 -5.07 -11.41 -22.70
C GLU A 71 -6.14 -12.50 -22.46
N SER A 72 -5.87 -13.73 -22.92
CA SER A 72 -6.80 -14.84 -22.71
C SER A 72 -6.98 -15.18 -21.22
N GLU A 73 -8.19 -15.61 -20.85
CA GLU A 73 -8.54 -15.96 -19.47
C GLU A 73 -7.61 -17.07 -18.91
N GLU A 74 -7.17 -17.99 -19.78
CA GLU A 74 -6.24 -19.07 -19.46
C GLU A 74 -4.87 -18.53 -19.02
N VAL A 75 -4.34 -17.53 -19.74
CA VAL A 75 -3.05 -16.88 -19.43
C VAL A 75 -3.13 -16.08 -18.13
N ASN A 76 -4.26 -15.42 -17.89
CA ASN A 76 -4.50 -14.66 -16.66
C ASN A 76 -4.62 -15.57 -15.43
N LYS A 77 -5.26 -16.73 -15.57
CA LYS A 77 -5.35 -17.75 -14.52
C LYS A 77 -3.99 -18.35 -14.20
N GLU A 78 -3.16 -18.62 -15.21
CA GLU A 78 -1.79 -19.11 -15.02
C GLU A 78 -0.91 -18.09 -14.29
N LEU A 79 -1.00 -16.81 -14.66
CA LEU A 79 -0.27 -15.72 -14.00
C LEU A 79 -0.67 -15.55 -12.53
N LEU A 80 -1.97 -15.64 -12.22
CA LEU A 80 -2.45 -15.62 -10.83
C LEU A 80 -1.90 -16.80 -10.02
N ASN A 81 -1.86 -18.00 -10.62
CA ASN A 81 -1.31 -19.20 -9.97
C ASN A 81 0.21 -19.11 -9.79
N GLN A 82 0.93 -18.46 -10.72
CA GLN A 82 2.35 -18.18 -10.57
C GLN A 82 2.61 -17.26 -9.37
N TRP A 83 1.89 -16.14 -9.27
CA TRP A 83 2.05 -15.22 -8.14
C TRP A 83 1.65 -15.83 -6.79
N LYS A 84 0.66 -16.73 -6.76
CA LYS A 84 0.33 -17.49 -5.54
C LYS A 84 1.49 -18.40 -5.12
N ARG A 85 2.14 -19.08 -6.08
CA ARG A 85 3.30 -19.95 -5.82
C ARG A 85 4.52 -19.17 -5.38
N ASP A 86 4.81 -18.04 -6.01
CA ASP A 86 5.94 -17.17 -5.67
C ASP A 86 5.80 -16.58 -4.26
N LYS A 87 4.58 -16.29 -3.81
CA LYS A 87 4.30 -15.83 -2.44
C LYS A 87 4.49 -16.93 -1.37
N SER A 88 4.45 -18.20 -1.76
CA SER A 88 4.62 -19.37 -0.87
C SER A 88 6.03 -19.98 -0.90
N ARG A 89 6.92 -19.49 -1.78
CA ARG A 89 8.30 -19.97 -1.85
C ARG A 89 9.12 -19.25 -0.77
N PRO A 90 9.75 -19.95 0.19
CA PRO A 90 10.77 -19.33 1.04
C PRO A 90 11.90 -18.80 0.13
N PRO A 91 12.51 -17.64 0.47
CA PRO A 91 13.51 -17.02 -0.39
C PRO A 91 14.64 -18.00 -0.69
N GLU A 92 14.89 -18.26 -1.98
CA GLU A 92 16.04 -19.06 -2.41
C GLU A 92 17.33 -18.30 -2.02
N VAL A 93 18.07 -18.89 -1.08
CA VAL A 93 19.40 -18.45 -0.63
C VAL A 93 20.32 -18.41 -1.84
N LYS A 94 20.69 -17.20 -2.28
CA LYS A 94 21.85 -16.99 -3.16
C LYS A 94 23.10 -16.94 -2.28
N PRO A 95 24.23 -17.56 -2.68
CA PRO A 95 25.45 -17.52 -1.89
C PRO A 95 25.98 -16.08 -1.77
N GLU A 96 26.22 -15.67 -0.53
CA GLU A 96 26.73 -14.36 -0.10
C GLU A 96 28.15 -14.09 -0.64
N PRO A 97 28.50 -12.82 -0.93
CA PRO A 97 29.83 -12.32 -0.68
C PRO A 97 29.82 -11.39 0.54
N GLU A 98 30.54 -11.85 1.57
CA GLU A 98 31.25 -11.15 2.65
C GLU A 98 30.60 -9.94 3.35
N GLU A 99 30.48 -10.10 4.67
CA GLU A 99 30.13 -9.13 5.70
C GLU A 99 30.78 -7.75 5.49
N SER A 100 29.94 -6.71 5.36
CA SER A 100 30.27 -5.38 5.87
C SER A 100 29.29 -5.04 6.99
N GLU A 101 29.86 -4.82 8.16
CA GLU A 101 29.22 -4.56 9.44
C GLU A 101 28.25 -3.35 9.42
N GLU A 102 27.18 -3.47 10.22
CA GLU A 102 26.19 -2.45 10.65
C GLU A 102 25.15 -1.93 9.62
N GLU A 103 24.10 -2.72 9.33
CA GLU A 103 22.78 -2.12 9.03
C GLU A 103 22.00 -1.88 10.33
N LYS A 104 22.14 -0.66 10.85
CA LYS A 104 21.23 -0.06 11.83
C LYS A 104 19.77 -0.19 11.34
N PRO A 105 18.82 -0.34 12.28
CA PRO A 105 17.46 -0.83 12.00
C PRO A 105 16.78 -0.08 10.87
N GLU A 106 16.04 -0.81 10.03
CA GLU A 106 15.04 -0.29 9.09
C GLU A 106 14.18 0.78 9.77
N VAL A 107 14.64 2.02 9.62
CA VAL A 107 14.05 3.31 9.96
C VAL A 107 12.86 3.24 10.94
N ARG A 108 13.15 3.22 12.24
CA ARG A 108 12.16 3.56 13.29
C ARG A 108 12.01 5.07 13.34
N ARG A 109 10.95 5.59 12.72
CA ARG A 109 10.57 7.01 12.81
C ARG A 109 9.35 7.15 13.69
N THR A 110 9.41 8.09 14.62
CA THR A 110 8.27 8.47 15.46
C THR A 110 7.82 9.87 15.07
N TYR A 111 6.54 10.01 14.77
CA TYR A 111 5.89 11.27 14.42
C TYR A 111 4.93 11.65 15.54
N SER A 112 5.02 12.89 16.02
CA SER A 112 4.10 13.44 17.02
C SER A 112 3.28 14.55 16.40
N VAL A 113 1.98 14.32 16.26
CA VAL A 113 1.03 15.26 15.67
C VAL A 113 0.09 15.75 16.76
N GLU A 114 0.16 17.04 17.10
CA GLU A 114 -0.74 17.68 18.07
C GLU A 114 -1.69 18.64 17.34
N ILE A 115 -2.99 18.43 17.50
CA ILE A 115 -4.02 19.20 16.78
C ILE A 115 -4.68 20.17 17.74
N ARG A 116 -4.60 21.47 17.44
CA ARG A 116 -5.14 22.54 18.29
C ARG A 116 -6.27 23.29 17.59
N LYS A 117 -7.42 23.48 18.25
CA LYS A 117 -8.47 24.41 17.77
C LYS A 117 -8.20 25.80 18.30
N ARG A 118 -8.21 26.82 17.44
CA ARG A 118 -8.42 28.19 17.90
C ARG A 118 -9.91 28.39 18.19
N ARG A 119 -10.24 28.84 19.40
CA ARG A 119 -11.61 29.28 19.70
C ARG A 119 -11.74 30.73 19.27
N ILE A 120 -12.62 31.02 18.32
CA ILE A 120 -13.01 32.40 18.01
C ILE A 120 -14.22 32.69 18.90
N ALA A 121 -14.05 33.53 19.91
CA ALA A 121 -15.15 33.97 20.76
C ALA A 121 -16.00 34.99 19.98
N LEU A 122 -17.09 34.53 19.37
CA LEU A 122 -18.12 35.40 18.79
C LEU A 122 -19.12 35.77 19.89
N GLY A 123 -18.86 36.89 20.56
CA GLY A 123 -19.83 37.56 21.43
C GLY A 123 -19.38 37.71 22.89
N GLY A 124 -19.24 38.97 23.32
CA GLY A 124 -19.10 39.35 24.73
C GLY A 124 -17.69 39.77 25.17
N THR A 125 -17.37 41.04 24.95
CA THR A 125 -16.38 41.87 25.66
C THR A 125 -15.40 41.13 26.59
N SER A 126 -14.35 40.54 26.02
CA SER A 126 -13.04 40.46 26.67
C SER A 126 -12.00 40.07 25.65
N SER A 127 -10.99 40.91 25.51
CA SER A 127 -9.79 40.74 24.71
C SER A 127 -8.91 39.65 25.34
N GLY A 128 -9.42 38.43 25.44
CA GLY A 128 -8.64 37.26 25.84
C GLY A 128 -8.12 36.59 24.58
N VAL A 129 -6.80 36.64 24.35
CA VAL A 129 -6.14 35.77 23.38
C VAL A 129 -6.49 34.34 23.76
N SER A 130 -7.45 33.74 23.06
CA SER A 130 -7.87 32.37 23.34
C SER A 130 -6.69 31.45 23.01
N GLN A 131 -6.08 30.91 24.05
CA GLN A 131 -5.06 29.88 23.86
C GLN A 131 -5.69 28.70 23.13
N ALA A 132 -5.06 28.28 22.04
CA ALA A 132 -5.53 27.16 21.24
C ALA A 132 -5.39 25.88 22.09
N GLN A 133 -6.52 25.31 22.51
CA GLN A 133 -6.52 24.07 23.28
C GLN A 133 -6.31 22.88 22.35
N PRO A 134 -5.50 21.89 22.75
CA PRO A 134 -5.36 20.65 21.97
C PRO A 134 -6.69 19.90 21.97
N ILE A 135 -7.06 19.38 20.81
CA ILE A 135 -8.26 18.58 20.58
C ILE A 135 -7.89 17.10 20.60
N ALA A 136 -6.75 16.78 19.97
CA ALA A 136 -6.25 15.43 19.84
C ALA A 136 -4.72 15.44 19.70
N SER A 137 -4.10 14.33 20.08
CA SER A 137 -2.68 14.07 19.87
C SER A 137 -2.49 12.68 19.30
N PHE A 138 -1.62 12.54 18.31
CA PHE A 138 -1.27 11.29 17.67
C PHE A 138 0.23 11.07 17.79
N THR A 139 0.63 9.88 18.21
CA THR A 139 2.01 9.39 18.10
C THR A 139 1.99 8.21 17.14
N ILE A 140 2.70 8.35 16.02
CA ILE A 140 2.75 7.35 14.95
C ILE A 140 4.18 6.85 14.87
N GLU A 141 4.40 5.56 15.06
CA GLU A 141 5.70 4.93 14.97
C GLU A 141 5.73 4.00 13.76
N ASP A 142 6.70 4.23 12.87
CA ASP A 142 6.97 3.33 11.76
C ASP A 142 7.77 2.12 12.27
N LEU A 143 7.14 0.95 12.23
CA LEU A 143 7.74 -0.31 12.68
C LEU A 143 8.48 -1.05 11.56
N GLY A 144 8.49 -0.52 10.33
CA GLY A 144 9.14 -1.15 9.20
C GLY A 144 8.25 -2.15 8.46
N MET A 145 8.89 -3.03 7.68
CA MET A 145 8.20 -4.05 6.91
C MET A 145 8.02 -5.33 7.73
N VAL A 146 6.80 -5.84 7.83
CA VAL A 146 6.47 -7.11 8.47
C VAL A 146 5.60 -7.92 7.52
N GLU A 147 6.05 -9.10 7.10
CA GLU A 147 5.31 -10.00 6.20
C GLU A 147 4.83 -9.35 4.87
N GLY A 148 5.59 -8.36 4.36
CA GLY A 148 5.23 -7.62 3.15
C GLY A 148 4.18 -6.51 3.37
N ILE A 149 3.91 -6.16 4.63
CA ILE A 149 3.05 -5.06 5.06
C ILE A 149 3.93 -4.03 5.78
N ARG A 150 3.87 -2.76 5.38
CA ARG A 150 4.48 -1.67 6.15
C ARG A 150 3.61 -1.39 7.36
N LEU A 151 4.15 -1.61 8.56
CA LEU A 151 3.37 -1.57 9.80
C LEU A 151 3.65 -0.28 10.57
N PHE A 152 2.58 0.36 11.03
CA PHE A 152 2.65 1.54 11.89
C PHE A 152 1.98 1.25 13.23
N HIS A 153 2.65 1.61 14.33
CA HIS A 153 2.00 1.70 15.64
C HIS A 153 1.40 3.10 15.79
N VAL A 154 0.13 3.17 16.19
CA VAL A 154 -0.58 4.44 16.37
C VAL A 154 -1.10 4.52 17.78
N GLN A 155 -0.72 5.57 18.50
CA GLN A 155 -1.30 5.97 19.76
C GLN A 155 -2.04 7.29 19.57
N ALA A 156 -3.34 7.30 19.86
CA ALA A 156 -4.19 8.47 19.78
C ALA A 156 -4.69 8.86 21.17
N THR A 157 -4.67 10.16 21.48
CA THR A 157 -5.23 10.74 22.71
C THR A 157 -6.27 11.77 22.34
N SER A 158 -7.47 11.67 22.93
CA SER A 158 -8.54 12.65 22.77
C SER A 158 -8.61 13.59 23.96
N TYR A 159 -8.72 14.89 23.72
CA TYR A 159 -9.01 15.91 24.72
C TYR A 159 -10.45 16.43 24.61
N MET A 160 -11.23 15.89 23.68
CA MET A 160 -12.63 16.28 23.46
C MET A 160 -13.56 15.68 24.51
N SER A 161 -14.60 16.43 24.87
CA SER A 161 -15.62 16.00 25.84
C SER A 161 -16.54 14.88 25.33
N SER A 162 -16.61 14.68 24.02
CA SER A 162 -17.46 13.67 23.37
C SER A 162 -16.70 12.37 23.09
N MET A 163 -17.39 11.23 23.23
CA MET A 163 -16.85 9.94 22.78
C MET A 163 -16.65 9.93 21.25
N ARG A 164 -15.45 9.61 20.81
CA ARG A 164 -15.07 9.45 19.40
C ARG A 164 -14.45 8.09 19.16
N THR A 165 -14.62 7.56 17.97
CA THR A 165 -13.99 6.30 17.57
C THR A 165 -12.90 6.61 16.56
N ILE A 166 -11.79 5.88 16.64
CA ILE A 166 -10.75 5.89 15.63
C ILE A 166 -10.45 4.45 15.23
N LYS A 167 -10.46 4.23 13.91
CA LYS A 167 -10.29 2.93 13.30
C LYS A 167 -9.11 2.93 12.35
N ALA A 168 -8.51 1.79 12.11
CA ALA A 168 -7.44 1.66 11.12
C ALA A 168 -7.90 2.13 9.74
N ARG A 169 -9.15 1.86 9.35
CA ARG A 169 -9.75 2.30 8.08
C ARG A 169 -9.84 3.81 7.88
N ASP A 170 -9.67 4.59 8.95
CA ASP A 170 -9.60 6.05 8.89
C ASP A 170 -8.26 6.53 8.31
N PHE A 171 -7.29 5.63 8.21
CA PHE A 171 -5.96 5.88 7.68
C PHE A 171 -5.87 5.36 6.25
N TYR A 172 -5.17 6.08 5.39
CA TYR A 172 -4.67 5.55 4.13
C TYR A 172 -3.39 6.26 3.75
N VAL A 173 -2.54 5.63 2.96
CA VAL A 173 -1.27 6.21 2.53
C VAL A 173 -1.26 6.44 1.02
N LEU A 174 -0.55 7.47 0.60
CA LEU A 174 -0.20 7.73 -0.78
C LEU A 174 1.26 7.30 -0.99
N SER A 175 1.49 6.40 -1.93
CA SER A 175 2.85 6.08 -2.38
C SER A 175 3.45 7.26 -3.16
N THR A 176 4.76 7.20 -3.43
CA THR A 176 5.46 8.21 -4.26
C THR A 176 4.83 8.40 -5.65
N ASN A 177 4.10 7.39 -6.16
CA ASN A 177 3.36 7.46 -7.44
C ASN A 177 1.90 7.91 -7.26
N GLU A 178 1.54 8.52 -6.13
CA GLU A 178 0.18 8.95 -5.78
C GLU A 178 -0.87 7.81 -5.80
N MET A 179 -0.42 6.56 -5.66
CA MET A 179 -1.34 5.44 -5.48
C MET A 179 -1.79 5.39 -4.03
N ARG A 180 -3.11 5.38 -3.84
CA ARG A 180 -3.73 5.11 -2.54
C ARG A 180 -3.55 3.64 -2.17
N VAL A 181 -3.09 3.42 -0.95
CA VAL A 181 -3.01 2.11 -0.31
C VAL A 181 -3.86 2.17 0.96
N ASP A 182 -4.88 1.35 0.99
CA ASP A 182 -5.76 1.20 2.14
C ASP A 182 -5.15 0.21 3.15
N PRO A 183 -5.51 0.34 4.43
CA PRO A 183 -4.93 -0.48 5.49
C PRO A 183 -5.53 -1.88 5.49
N GLU A 184 -4.70 -2.85 5.87
CA GLU A 184 -5.05 -4.25 6.02
C GLU A 184 -4.59 -4.73 7.41
N ALA A 185 -5.44 -5.53 8.07
CA ALA A 185 -5.09 -6.13 9.36
C ALA A 185 -3.98 -7.17 9.16
N LEU A 186 -3.03 -7.20 10.07
CA LEU A 186 -1.94 -8.17 10.09
C LEU A 186 -2.12 -9.13 11.27
N GLU A 187 -2.02 -10.43 11.01
CA GLU A 187 -2.16 -11.45 12.05
C GLU A 187 -1.08 -11.26 13.14
N GLY A 188 -1.47 -11.42 14.41
CA GLY A 188 -0.57 -11.18 15.55
C GLY A 188 -0.41 -9.72 15.98
N TYR A 189 -0.95 -8.75 15.22
CA TYR A 189 -0.94 -7.33 15.59
C TYR A 189 -2.36 -6.81 15.79
N PRO A 190 -2.69 -6.25 16.98
CA PRO A 190 -4.03 -5.72 17.22
C PRO A 190 -4.27 -4.50 16.33
N ASP A 191 -5.30 -4.58 15.50
CA ASP A 191 -5.75 -3.49 14.63
C ASP A 191 -6.19 -2.29 15.47
N LEU A 192 -6.05 -1.09 14.91
CA LEU A 192 -6.52 0.12 15.58
C LEU A 192 -8.05 0.16 15.54
N ASP A 193 -8.69 -0.08 16.67
CA ASP A 193 -10.13 0.16 16.88
C ASP A 193 -10.34 0.58 18.34
N VAL A 194 -10.28 1.89 18.60
CA VAL A 194 -10.39 2.43 19.95
C VAL A 194 -11.46 3.50 20.04
N ARG A 195 -12.19 3.47 21.15
CA ARG A 195 -13.23 4.43 21.48
C ARG A 195 -12.74 5.32 22.63
N LEU A 196 -12.55 6.60 22.35
CA LEU A 196 -11.88 7.56 23.22
C LEU A 196 -12.85 8.64 23.71
N GLY A 197 -12.93 8.81 25.02
CA GLY A 197 -13.53 9.96 25.66
C GLY A 197 -12.50 11.02 26.04
N THR A 198 -12.90 11.97 26.90
CA THR A 198 -12.03 13.05 27.37
C THR A 198 -10.80 12.53 28.09
N ASN A 199 -9.62 12.99 27.69
CA ASN A 199 -8.32 12.63 28.24
C ASN A 199 -8.02 11.12 28.20
N GLN A 200 -8.65 10.38 27.29
CA GLN A 200 -8.37 8.97 27.09
C GLN A 200 -7.41 8.77 25.93
N ALA A 201 -6.51 7.82 26.11
CA ALA A 201 -5.59 7.35 25.09
C ALA A 201 -5.92 5.91 24.70
N GLY A 202 -5.74 5.60 23.42
CA GLY A 202 -5.84 4.26 22.87
C GLY A 202 -4.74 4.02 21.85
N LYS A 203 -4.42 2.75 21.63
CA LYS A 203 -3.35 2.34 20.74
C LYS A 203 -3.73 1.12 19.92
N GLY A 204 -3.11 0.99 18.77
CA GLY A 204 -3.26 -0.15 17.87
C GLY A 204 -2.28 -0.05 16.71
N HIS A 205 -2.45 -0.92 15.73
CA HIS A 205 -1.61 -0.94 14.54
C HIS A 205 -2.42 -0.63 13.29
N VAL A 206 -1.72 -0.10 12.29
CA VAL A 206 -2.24 0.10 10.95
C VAL A 206 -1.20 -0.43 9.98
N GLY A 207 -1.56 -1.45 9.20
CA GLY A 207 -0.68 -2.07 8.22
C GLY A 207 -1.05 -1.68 6.80
N PHE A 208 -0.08 -1.39 5.94
CA PHE A 208 -0.30 -1.12 4.52
C PHE A 208 0.38 -2.19 3.65
N PRO A 209 -0.38 -2.97 2.85
CA PRO A 209 0.15 -4.10 2.08
C PRO A 209 0.89 -3.64 0.83
N THR A 210 2.03 -2.98 1.01
CA THR A 210 2.85 -2.43 -0.06
C THR A 210 4.32 -2.39 0.34
N ASN A 211 5.19 -2.75 -0.60
CA ASN A 211 6.64 -2.55 -0.50
C ASN A 211 7.06 -1.21 -1.15
N ALA A 212 6.13 -0.47 -1.76
CA ALA A 212 6.43 0.79 -2.39
C ALA A 212 6.72 1.87 -1.34
N PRO A 213 7.66 2.79 -1.59
CA PRO A 213 7.90 3.93 -0.71
C PRO A 213 6.62 4.75 -0.52
N LEU A 214 6.34 5.05 0.75
CA LEU A 214 5.18 5.81 1.18
C LEU A 214 5.59 7.27 1.32
N LYS A 215 4.79 8.18 0.78
CA LYS A 215 5.05 9.62 0.80
C LYS A 215 4.23 10.32 1.87
N THR A 216 2.93 10.09 1.89
CA THR A 216 2.01 10.82 2.76
C THR A 216 1.02 9.87 3.40
N MET A 217 0.87 9.94 4.72
CA MET A 217 -0.20 9.31 5.47
C MET A 217 -1.34 10.31 5.65
N ILE A 218 -2.55 9.88 5.33
CA ILE A 218 -3.75 10.70 5.48
C ILE A 218 -4.64 10.04 6.52
N VAL A 219 -5.06 10.83 7.50
CA VAL A 219 -5.96 10.43 8.57
C VAL A 219 -7.27 11.19 8.38
N ARG A 220 -8.38 10.44 8.31
CA ARG A 220 -9.75 10.95 8.21
C ARG A 220 -10.61 10.31 9.26
N SER A 221 -10.66 10.89 10.45
CA SER A 221 -11.36 10.32 11.60
C SER A 221 -12.34 11.33 12.20
N GLU A 222 -13.31 10.84 12.98
CA GLU A 222 -14.18 11.76 13.73
C GLU A 222 -13.44 12.59 14.78
N LEU A 223 -12.22 12.18 15.14
CA LEU A 223 -11.36 12.87 16.09
C LEU A 223 -10.56 13.99 15.42
N ALA A 224 -10.06 13.74 14.20
CA ALA A 224 -9.28 14.69 13.43
C ALA A 224 -9.03 14.26 11.97
N ASP A 225 -8.80 15.29 11.13
CA ASP A 225 -8.38 15.16 9.74
C ASP A 225 -7.02 15.85 9.52
N PHE A 226 -6.01 15.08 9.11
CA PHE A 226 -4.68 15.62 8.79
C PHE A 226 -3.93 14.79 7.76
N GLU A 227 -2.94 15.40 7.15
CA GLU A 227 -1.98 14.77 6.25
C GLU A 227 -0.60 14.87 6.89
N LEU A 228 0.11 13.75 6.97
CA LEU A 228 1.47 13.63 7.51
C LEU A 228 2.41 13.23 6.38
N ASP A 229 3.40 14.05 6.10
CA ASP A 229 4.51 13.71 5.24
C ASP A 229 5.45 12.73 5.97
N LEU A 230 5.62 11.53 5.43
CA LEU A 230 6.43 10.48 6.04
C LEU A 230 7.93 10.66 5.77
N GLU A 231 8.31 11.54 4.85
CA GLU A 231 9.70 11.89 4.58
C GLU A 231 10.18 12.98 5.54
N THR A 232 9.40 14.06 5.70
CA THR A 232 9.81 15.21 6.52
C THR A 232 9.26 15.17 7.95
N GLY A 233 8.16 14.45 8.19
CA GLY A 233 7.41 14.49 9.44
C GLY A 233 6.52 15.73 9.58
N ASP A 234 6.46 16.59 8.56
CA ASP A 234 5.56 17.74 8.55
C ASP A 234 4.12 17.27 8.43
N PHE A 235 3.21 17.95 9.13
CA PHE A 235 1.79 17.67 9.00
C PHE A 235 1.00 18.94 8.63
N ALA A 236 -0.05 18.73 7.84
CA ALA A 236 -1.02 19.75 7.48
C ALA A 236 -2.42 19.30 7.91
N THR A 237 -3.11 20.14 8.67
CA THR A 237 -4.53 19.94 8.96
C THR A 237 -5.35 20.43 7.78
N LYS A 238 -6.09 19.54 7.10
CA LYS A 238 -7.10 19.99 6.13
C LYS A 238 -8.26 20.58 6.91
N HIS A 239 -8.62 21.82 6.58
CA HIS A 239 -9.64 22.63 7.24
C HIS A 239 -10.83 21.83 7.81
N GLY A 240 -10.84 21.64 9.12
CA GLY A 240 -12.06 21.33 9.87
C GLY A 240 -12.85 22.62 10.10
N PHE A 241 -13.67 23.01 9.12
CA PHE A 241 -14.76 23.95 9.37
C PHE A 241 -15.80 23.24 10.24
N PHE A 242 -15.90 23.65 11.51
CA PHE A 242 -17.13 23.62 12.31
C PHE A 242 -17.09 24.76 13.30
#